data_AF-A0A1X7U818-F1
#
_entry.id   AF-A0A1X7U818-F1
#
_cell.length_a   1.000
_cell.length_b   1.000
_cell.length_c   1.000
_cell.angle_alpha   90.00
_cell.angle_beta   90.00
_cell.angle_gamma   90.00
#
_symmetry.space_group_name_H-M   'P 1'
#
loop_
_entity.id
_entity.type
_entity.pdbx_description
1 polymer ?
#
loop_
_entity_poly.entity_id
_entity_poly.type
_entity_poly.pdbx_seq_one_letter_code
_entity_poly.pdbx_strand_id
1 'polypeptide(L)'
;MAYFDGLIFSFCSLEDSKKSRKGSSQLVLARGGQYNKLLESLREKRQVMSAPYSSPSSLPPLPSLSGVSINEEVLVKVLCKTYVDTGQSLLSHSLSKCQGLICSLNPDIPLHDECLKLVQDLRDLKGLLVDHLYHHLELEDLQDFCCRRHIPHLIIIDNSLLVRNQC
;
A
#
# COMPACT_ATOMS: atom_id res chain seq x y z
N MET A 1 -15.56 25.39 -3.52
CA MET A 1 -15.78 24.97 -2.12
C MET A 1 -17.27 25.00 -1.80
N ALA A 2 -18.10 24.21 -2.50
CA ALA A 2 -19.55 24.44 -2.52
C ALA A 2 -20.38 23.58 -1.54
N TYR A 3 -19.74 22.70 -0.76
CA TYR A 3 -20.43 21.70 0.07
C TYR A 3 -20.13 21.81 1.56
N PHE A 4 -19.01 22.42 1.93
CA PHE A 4 -18.63 22.57 3.33
C PHE A 4 -19.39 23.71 3.99
N ASP A 5 -19.87 23.49 5.19
CA ASP A 5 -20.68 24.43 5.98
C ASP A 5 -20.20 24.59 7.42
N GLY A 6 -19.14 23.89 7.80
CA GLY A 6 -18.50 23.98 9.10
C GLY A 6 -16.98 23.89 9.00
N LEU A 7 -16.36 23.13 9.91
CA LEU A 7 -14.90 22.94 9.95
C LEU A 7 -14.38 22.39 8.62
N ILE A 8 -13.28 22.95 8.12
CA ILE A 8 -12.55 22.47 6.95
C ILE A 8 -11.10 22.27 7.36
N PHE A 9 -10.53 21.12 7.03
CA PHE A 9 -9.15 20.79 7.36
C PHE A 9 -8.42 20.13 6.19
N SER A 10 -7.11 20.35 6.15
CA SER A 10 -6.19 19.76 5.17
C SER A 10 -4.93 19.33 5.91
N PHE A 11 -4.57 18.05 5.78
CA PHE A 11 -3.32 17.50 6.27
C PHE A 11 -2.28 17.59 5.17
N CYS A 12 -1.20 18.31 5.44
CA CYS A 12 -0.11 18.52 4.49
C CYS A 12 1.20 18.00 5.08
N SER A 13 2.02 17.35 4.26
CA SER A 13 3.42 17.11 4.60
C SER A 13 4.20 18.41 4.47
N LEU A 14 4.91 18.80 5.53
CA LEU A 14 5.93 19.84 5.45
C LEU A 14 7.26 19.19 5.11
N GLU A 15 7.83 19.50 3.94
CA GLU A 15 9.25 19.22 3.71
C GLU A 15 10.07 20.28 4.43
N ASP A 16 11.06 19.85 5.23
CA ASP A 16 12.07 20.72 5.83
C ASP A 16 12.98 21.32 4.74
N SER A 17 12.47 22.31 4.00
CA SER A 17 13.33 23.10 3.13
C SER A 17 14.14 24.06 4.00
N LYS A 18 15.37 23.66 4.34
CA LYS A 18 16.36 24.54 4.99
C LYS A 18 16.68 25.81 4.17
N LYS A 19 16.14 25.97 2.96
CA LYS A 19 16.33 27.15 2.10
C LYS A 19 15.16 27.37 1.12
N SER A 20 14.02 27.90 1.56
CA SER A 20 13.20 28.73 0.65
C SER A 20 12.14 29.57 1.37
N ARG A 21 12.34 30.89 1.41
CA ARG A 21 11.26 31.87 1.54
C ARG A 21 10.57 32.01 0.18
N LYS A 22 9.68 31.08 -0.16
CA LYS A 22 8.54 31.16 -1.12
C LYS A 22 8.30 29.77 -1.70
N GLY A 23 7.12 29.21 -1.41
CA GLY A 23 6.61 28.01 -2.06
C GLY A 23 7.25 26.71 -1.60
N SER A 24 7.08 26.34 -0.33
CA SER A 24 7.18 24.92 0.04
C SER A 24 6.09 24.17 -0.73
N SER A 25 6.48 23.20 -1.56
CA SER A 25 5.54 22.28 -2.21
C SER A 25 4.82 21.48 -1.12
N GLN A 26 3.66 21.96 -0.66
CA GLN A 26 2.87 21.27 0.35
C GLN A 26 2.14 20.10 -0.31
N LEU A 27 2.59 18.89 0.01
CA LEU A 27 1.95 17.67 -0.44
C LEU A 27 0.72 17.41 0.45
N VAL A 28 -0.47 17.40 -0.14
CA VAL A 28 -1.72 17.17 0.62
C VAL A 28 -1.96 15.67 0.77
N LEU A 29 -1.97 15.19 2.02
CA LEU A 29 -2.16 13.79 2.38
C LEU A 29 -3.63 13.43 2.59
N ALA A 30 -4.39 14.34 3.20
CA ALA A 30 -5.81 14.15 3.44
C ALA A 30 -6.55 15.49 3.51
N ARG A 31 -7.82 15.49 3.16
CA ARG A 31 -8.72 16.65 3.29
C ARG A 31 -10.04 16.20 3.86
N GLY A 32 -10.67 17.07 4.61
CA GLY A 32 -11.97 16.78 5.15
C GLY A 32 -12.65 18.01 5.70
N GLY A 33 -13.83 17.78 6.24
CA GLY A 33 -14.63 18.81 6.84
C GLY A 33 -16.06 18.38 7.06
N GLN A 34 -16.85 19.33 7.52
CA GLN A 34 -18.29 19.19 7.75
C GLN A 34 -19.07 19.68 6.53
N TYR A 35 -20.05 18.90 6.08
CA TYR A 35 -20.78 19.14 4.83
C TYR A 35 -22.28 18.79 4.93
N ASN A 36 -22.99 19.33 5.92
CA ASN A 36 -24.41 18.99 6.16
C ASN A 36 -25.32 19.44 5.00
N LYS A 37 -24.98 20.54 4.33
CA LYS A 37 -25.68 21.07 3.14
C LYS A 37 -25.90 20.06 2.01
N LEU A 38 -25.06 19.01 1.91
CA LEU A 38 -25.24 17.93 0.93
C LEU A 38 -26.55 17.16 1.16
N LEU A 39 -26.89 16.84 2.42
CA LEU A 39 -28.14 16.15 2.72
C LEU A 39 -29.36 17.06 2.61
N GLU A 40 -29.21 18.33 2.96
CA GLU A 40 -30.27 19.33 2.79
C GLU A 40 -30.68 19.43 1.31
N SER A 41 -29.68 19.58 0.42
CA SER A 41 -29.90 19.64 -1.03
C SER A 41 -30.56 18.37 -1.59
N LEU A 42 -30.22 17.19 -1.05
CA LEU A 42 -30.84 15.91 -1.46
C LEU A 42 -32.28 15.76 -0.93
N ARG A 43 -32.57 16.24 0.29
CA ARG A 43 -33.91 16.24 0.87
C ARG A 43 -34.84 17.18 0.10
N GLU A 44 -34.38 18.38 -0.22
CA GLU A 44 -35.12 19.35 -1.04
C GLU A 44 -35.48 18.77 -2.41
N LYS A 45 -34.52 18.16 -3.12
CA LYS A 45 -34.79 17.51 -4.41
C LYS A 45 -35.79 16.36 -4.31
N ARG A 46 -35.75 15.57 -3.24
CA ARG A 46 -36.74 14.50 -3.01
C ARG A 46 -38.14 15.07 -2.78
N GLN A 47 -38.27 16.14 -2.00
CA GLN A 47 -39.55 16.80 -1.76
C GLN A 47 -40.16 17.40 -3.03
N VAL A 48 -39.34 17.92 -3.95
CA VAL A 48 -39.80 18.43 -5.25
C VAL A 48 -40.29 17.31 -6.18
N MET A 49 -39.76 16.08 -6.05
CA MET A 49 -40.20 14.91 -6.84
C MET A 49 -41.39 14.16 -6.23
N SER A 50 -41.64 14.27 -4.92
CA SER A 50 -42.80 13.67 -4.26
C SER A 50 -43.98 14.66 -4.22
N ALA A 51 -45.13 14.25 -4.76
CA ALA A 51 -46.37 15.02 -4.90
C ALA A 51 -46.83 15.81 -3.64
N PRO A 52 -47.64 16.88 -3.77
CA PRO A 52 -47.78 17.99 -2.80
C PRO A 52 -48.62 17.67 -1.53
N TYR A 53 -48.78 16.41 -1.14
CA TYR A 53 -49.73 16.00 -0.08
C TYR A 53 -49.08 15.23 1.08
N SER A 54 -47.87 15.62 1.49
CA SER A 54 -47.32 15.17 2.78
C SER A 54 -46.84 16.36 3.59
N SER A 55 -47.43 16.52 4.77
CA SER A 55 -47.16 17.58 5.73
C SER A 55 -45.66 17.59 6.12
N PRO A 56 -45.00 18.75 6.16
CA PRO A 56 -43.55 18.87 6.38
C PRO A 56 -43.08 18.48 7.79
N SER A 57 -43.98 18.08 8.69
CA SER A 57 -43.77 18.03 10.14
C SER A 57 -43.30 16.68 10.71
N SER A 58 -43.00 15.66 9.88
CA SER A 58 -42.63 14.31 10.38
C SER A 58 -41.25 13.79 9.94
N LEU A 59 -40.48 14.57 9.17
CA LEU A 59 -39.15 14.11 8.77
C LEU A 59 -38.17 14.22 9.94
N PRO A 60 -37.42 13.15 10.26
CA PRO A 60 -36.42 13.21 11.32
C PRO A 60 -35.37 14.29 11.02
N PRO A 61 -34.74 14.89 12.04
CA PRO A 61 -33.63 15.82 11.84
C PRO A 61 -32.52 15.15 11.03
N LEU A 62 -31.86 15.91 10.15
CA LEU A 62 -30.74 15.39 9.38
C LEU A 62 -29.55 15.13 10.32
N PRO A 63 -28.82 14.02 10.14
CA PRO A 63 -27.59 13.79 10.86
C PRO A 63 -26.52 14.80 10.41
N SER A 64 -25.64 15.17 11.33
CA SER A 64 -24.45 15.95 10.99
C SER A 64 -23.50 15.09 10.15
N LEU A 65 -23.02 15.61 9.02
CA LEU A 65 -22.07 14.94 8.15
C LEU A 65 -20.68 15.56 8.26
N SER A 66 -19.73 14.74 8.69
CA SER A 66 -18.31 15.07 8.67
C SER A 66 -17.54 13.89 8.10
N GLY A 67 -16.49 14.17 7.35
CA GLY A 67 -15.68 13.14 6.73
C GLY A 67 -14.28 13.60 6.40
N VAL A 68 -13.40 12.62 6.23
CA VAL A 68 -12.03 12.80 5.77
C VAL A 68 -11.80 11.88 4.58
N SER A 69 -11.13 12.41 3.56
CA SER A 69 -10.64 11.68 2.41
C SER A 69 -9.12 11.66 2.46
N ILE A 70 -8.56 10.46 2.43
CA ILE A 70 -7.12 10.22 2.40
C ILE A 70 -6.71 10.05 0.94
N ASN A 71 -5.63 10.72 0.54
CA ASN A 71 -5.05 10.55 -0.78
C ASN A 71 -4.06 9.38 -0.74
N GLU A 72 -4.60 8.16 -0.93
CA GLU A 72 -3.83 6.92 -0.86
C GLU A 72 -2.67 6.89 -1.85
N GLU A 73 -2.86 7.39 -3.08
CA GLU A 73 -1.79 7.42 -4.09
C GLU A 73 -0.59 8.25 -3.64
N VAL A 74 -0.87 9.40 -3.02
CA VAL A 74 0.16 10.28 -2.48
C VAL A 74 0.82 9.65 -1.25
N LEU A 75 0.03 9.00 -0.39
CA LEU A 75 0.53 8.29 0.79
C LEU A 75 1.50 7.17 0.39
N VAL A 76 1.13 6.34 -0.59
CA VAL A 76 1.97 5.24 -1.11
C VAL A 76 3.27 5.80 -1.70
N LYS A 77 3.21 6.89 -2.47
CA LYS A 77 4.42 7.54 -3.01
C LYS A 77 5.36 8.03 -1.91
N VAL A 78 4.82 8.63 -0.85
CA VAL A 78 5.61 9.08 0.30
C VAL A 78 6.25 7.88 1.01
N LEU A 79 5.47 6.82 1.29
CA LEU A 79 5.97 5.61 1.94
C LEU A 79 7.08 4.93 1.11
N CYS A 80 6.90 4.82 -0.21
CA CYS A 80 7.93 4.27 -1.09
C CYS A 80 9.19 5.13 -1.11
N LYS A 81 9.06 6.46 -1.16
CA LYS A 81 10.21 7.38 -1.10
C LYS A 81 10.95 7.24 0.23
N THR A 82 10.23 7.25 1.36
CA THR A 82 10.83 7.05 2.69
C THR A 82 11.51 5.70 2.81
N TYR A 83 10.94 4.63 2.25
CA TYR A 83 11.59 3.31 2.20
C TYR A 83 12.94 3.37 1.48
N VAL A 84 12.97 3.94 0.27
CA VAL A 84 14.20 4.07 -0.52
C VAL A 84 15.24 4.92 0.21
N ASP A 85 14.82 6.02 0.81
CA ASP A 85 15.72 6.98 1.47
C ASP A 85 16.29 6.47 2.80
N THR A 86 15.55 5.63 3.53
CA THR A 86 15.93 5.19 4.90
C THR A 86 16.32 3.73 5.00
N GLY A 87 16.08 2.93 3.95
CA GLY A 87 16.33 1.48 3.97
C GLY A 87 15.50 0.73 5.01
N GLN A 88 14.41 1.32 5.52
CA GLN A 88 13.60 0.70 6.57
C GLN A 88 12.79 -0.49 6.02
N SER A 89 13.37 -1.68 6.17
CA SER A 89 12.79 -3.00 5.84
C SER A 89 11.33 -3.19 6.30
N LEU A 90 10.90 -2.55 7.40
CA LEU A 90 9.52 -2.68 7.92
C LEU A 90 8.43 -2.27 6.92
N LEU A 91 8.68 -1.31 6.02
CA LEU A 91 7.71 -0.93 4.98
C LEU A 91 7.70 -1.91 3.79
N SER A 92 8.76 -2.70 3.60
CA SER A 92 8.81 -3.71 2.52
C SER A 92 7.80 -4.83 2.73
N HIS A 93 7.54 -5.22 3.97
CA HIS A 93 6.61 -6.31 4.30
C HIS A 93 5.14 -6.01 3.98
N SER A 94 4.73 -4.74 4.05
CA SER A 94 3.34 -4.33 3.76
C SER A 94 3.14 -3.88 2.32
N LEU A 95 4.22 -3.50 1.61
CA LEU A 95 4.15 -3.02 0.22
C LEU A 95 4.52 -4.10 -0.81
N SER A 96 5.27 -5.11 -0.40
CA SER A 96 5.68 -6.17 -1.31
C SER A 96 4.56 -7.16 -1.57
N LYS A 97 4.36 -7.49 -2.85
CA LYS A 97 3.50 -8.60 -3.29
C LYS A 97 4.16 -9.96 -3.06
N CYS A 98 5.44 -9.98 -2.69
CA CYS A 98 6.25 -11.18 -2.48
C CYS A 98 7.08 -11.04 -1.20
N GLN A 99 6.85 -11.94 -0.26
CA GLN A 99 7.53 -12.03 1.03
C GLN A 99 8.91 -12.71 0.91
N GLY A 100 9.15 -13.53 -0.11
CA GLY A 100 10.44 -14.17 -0.25
C GLY A 100 10.72 -14.68 -1.66
N LEU A 101 11.95 -14.52 -2.10
CA LEU A 101 12.44 -15.07 -3.36
C LEU A 101 13.30 -16.31 -3.08
N ILE A 102 12.99 -17.42 -3.73
CA ILE A 102 13.71 -18.69 -3.62
C ILE A 102 14.59 -18.87 -4.85
N CYS A 103 15.87 -19.18 -4.65
CA CYS A 103 16.80 -19.43 -5.74
C CYS A 103 17.87 -20.47 -5.38
N SER A 104 18.52 -21.00 -6.42
CA SER A 104 19.78 -21.75 -6.33
C SER A 104 20.87 -20.89 -6.92
N LEU A 105 22.03 -20.83 -6.25
CA LEU A 105 23.20 -20.14 -6.78
C LEU A 105 24.07 -21.03 -7.65
N ASN A 106 23.88 -22.34 -7.61
CA ASN A 106 24.74 -23.28 -8.33
C ASN A 106 24.14 -23.62 -9.72
N PRO A 107 24.75 -23.14 -10.83
CA PRO A 107 24.27 -23.45 -12.17
C PRO A 107 24.54 -24.91 -12.57
N ASP A 108 25.55 -25.54 -11.97
CA ASP A 108 26.00 -26.89 -12.34
C ASP A 108 25.10 -28.00 -11.77
N ILE A 109 24.31 -27.66 -10.75
CA ILE A 109 23.37 -28.60 -10.14
C ILE A 109 21.94 -28.06 -10.31
N PRO A 110 21.10 -28.70 -11.13
CA PRO A 110 19.76 -28.23 -11.40
C PRO A 110 18.85 -28.45 -10.19
N LEU A 111 18.87 -27.51 -9.24
CA LEU A 111 17.99 -27.50 -8.06
C LEU A 111 16.63 -26.86 -8.33
N HIS A 112 16.21 -26.85 -9.60
CA HIS A 112 14.99 -26.17 -10.01
C HIS A 112 13.76 -26.84 -9.41
N ASP A 113 13.73 -28.17 -9.40
CA ASP A 113 12.62 -28.95 -8.85
C ASP A 113 12.52 -28.78 -7.32
N GLU A 114 13.64 -28.69 -6.61
CA GLU A 114 13.69 -28.40 -5.18
C GLU A 114 13.22 -26.97 -4.87
N CYS A 115 13.61 -25.99 -5.69
CA CYS A 115 13.11 -24.62 -5.58
C CYS A 115 11.59 -24.59 -5.77
N LEU A 116 11.08 -25.25 -6.81
CA LEU A 116 9.64 -25.33 -7.10
C LEU A 116 8.86 -26.01 -5.97
N LYS A 117 9.39 -27.13 -5.46
CA LYS A 117 8.80 -27.85 -4.34
C LYS A 117 8.75 -26.97 -3.09
N LEU A 118 9.82 -26.24 -2.78
CA LEU A 118 9.83 -25.33 -1.63
C LEU A 118 8.86 -24.15 -1.80
N VAL A 119 8.73 -23.60 -3.02
CA VAL A 119 7.71 -22.58 -3.33
C VAL A 119 6.31 -23.14 -3.05
N GLN A 120 6.02 -24.35 -3.53
CA GLN A 120 4.73 -25.01 -3.30
C GLN A 120 4.49 -25.25 -1.81
N ASP A 121 5.45 -25.83 -1.08
CA ASP A 121 5.32 -26.11 0.35
C ASP A 121 5.05 -24.83 1.17
N LEU A 122 5.76 -23.73 0.87
CA LEU A 122 5.58 -22.47 1.59
C LEU A 122 4.27 -21.76 1.21
N ARG A 123 3.82 -21.86 -0.04
CA ARG A 123 2.52 -21.33 -0.47
C ARG A 123 1.36 -22.13 0.14
N ASP A 124 1.39 -23.45 -0.02
CA ASP A 124 0.25 -24.32 0.30
C ASP A 124 0.14 -24.63 1.80
N LEU A 125 1.27 -24.85 2.49
CA LEU A 125 1.25 -25.22 3.92
C LEU A 125 1.25 -24.01 4.85
N LYS A 126 1.77 -22.86 4.39
CA LYS A 126 2.00 -21.67 5.23
C LYS A 126 1.33 -20.40 4.72
N GLY A 127 0.72 -20.43 3.54
CA GLY A 127 0.06 -19.26 2.95
C GLY A 127 1.02 -18.11 2.63
N LEU A 128 2.32 -18.40 2.49
CA LEU A 128 3.34 -17.37 2.25
C LEU A 128 3.36 -16.97 0.78
N LEU A 129 3.55 -15.68 0.54
CA LEU A 129 3.69 -15.12 -0.81
C LEU A 129 5.15 -15.22 -1.25
N VAL A 130 5.62 -16.42 -1.57
CA VAL A 130 7.00 -16.64 -2.07
C VAL A 130 7.01 -16.90 -3.56
N ASP A 131 8.11 -16.61 -4.24
CA ASP A 131 8.29 -16.90 -5.67
C ASP A 131 9.71 -17.39 -5.98
N HIS A 132 9.94 -17.88 -7.19
CA HIS A 132 11.27 -18.26 -7.67
C HIS A 132 11.55 -17.65 -9.04
N LEU A 133 12.82 -17.52 -9.40
CA LEU A 133 13.21 -17.07 -10.74
C LEU A 133 13.48 -18.28 -11.66
N TYR A 134 13.02 -18.15 -12.90
CA TYR A 134 13.27 -19.12 -13.98
C TYR A 134 14.63 -18.93 -14.67
N HIS A 135 15.34 -17.84 -14.34
CA HIS A 135 16.66 -17.55 -14.88
C HIS A 135 17.70 -17.64 -13.78
N HIS A 136 18.83 -18.26 -14.10
CA HIS A 136 20.01 -18.20 -13.25
C HIS A 136 20.55 -16.77 -13.29
N LEU A 137 20.73 -16.19 -12.11
CA LEU A 137 21.29 -14.87 -11.89
C LEU A 137 22.40 -14.99 -10.84
N GLU A 138 23.40 -14.13 -10.94
CA GLU A 138 24.41 -14.00 -9.91
C GLU A 138 23.79 -13.43 -8.61
N LEU A 139 24.47 -13.66 -7.48
CA LEU A 139 23.97 -13.23 -6.18
C LEU A 139 23.74 -11.71 -6.11
N GLU A 140 24.62 -10.93 -6.73
CA GLU A 140 24.49 -9.46 -6.78
C GLU A 140 23.21 -9.05 -7.51
N ASP A 141 22.94 -9.63 -8.69
CA ASP A 141 21.73 -9.37 -9.47
C ASP A 141 20.45 -9.80 -8.74
N LEU A 142 20.50 -10.90 -7.99
CA LEU A 142 19.38 -11.38 -7.16
C LEU A 142 19.06 -10.42 -6.01
N GLN A 143 20.09 -9.90 -5.34
CA GLN A 143 19.93 -8.91 -4.29
C GLN A 143 19.37 -7.60 -4.86
N ASP A 144 19.88 -7.17 -6.01
CA ASP A 144 19.40 -6.00 -6.75
C ASP A 144 17.93 -6.16 -7.15
N PHE A 145 17.55 -7.34 -7.63
CA PHE A 145 16.17 -7.67 -7.96
C PHE A 145 15.25 -7.59 -6.73
N CYS A 146 15.67 -8.18 -5.61
CA CYS A 146 14.92 -8.15 -4.35
C CYS A 146 14.75 -6.71 -3.85
N CYS A 147 15.81 -5.91 -3.90
CA CYS A 147 15.78 -4.49 -3.53
C CYS A 147 14.80 -3.69 -4.41
N ARG A 148 14.85 -3.85 -5.73
CA ARG A 148 13.95 -3.16 -6.69
C ARG A 148 12.50 -3.57 -6.54
N ARG A 149 12.25 -4.82 -6.16
CA ARG A 149 10.90 -5.38 -5.98
C ARG A 149 10.41 -5.31 -4.53
N HIS A 150 11.20 -4.75 -3.62
CA HIS A 150 10.92 -4.67 -2.19
C HIS A 150 10.70 -6.05 -1.54
N ILE A 151 11.34 -7.11 -2.04
CA ILE A 151 11.22 -8.46 -1.48
C ILE A 151 12.10 -8.53 -0.22
N PRO A 152 11.53 -8.83 0.96
CA PRO A 152 12.29 -8.74 2.22
C PRO A 152 13.21 -9.94 2.48
N HIS A 153 12.94 -11.09 1.87
CA HIS A 153 13.70 -12.31 2.13
C HIS A 153 14.23 -12.93 0.82
N LEU A 154 15.52 -13.24 0.80
CA LEU A 154 16.15 -14.06 -0.23
C LEU A 154 16.51 -15.40 0.41
N ILE A 155 15.94 -16.48 -0.12
CA ILE A 155 16.10 -17.86 0.37
C ILE A 155 16.94 -18.62 -0.65
N ILE A 156 18.17 -18.94 -0.28
CA ILE A 156 19.13 -19.62 -1.14
C ILE A 156 19.15 -21.10 -0.76
N ILE A 157 18.89 -21.95 -1.74
CA ILE A 157 19.07 -23.40 -1.63
C ILE A 157 20.48 -23.73 -2.13
N ASP A 158 21.27 -24.39 -1.28
CA ASP A 158 22.59 -24.90 -1.62
C ASP A 158 22.72 -26.37 -1.20
N ASN A 159 23.32 -27.16 -2.09
CA ASN A 159 23.57 -28.58 -1.90
C ASN A 159 24.67 -28.88 -0.88
N SER A 160 25.48 -27.89 -0.49
CA SER A 160 26.47 -28.05 0.58
C SER A 160 25.85 -28.54 1.91
N LEU A 161 24.56 -28.27 2.13
CA LEU A 161 23.78 -28.75 3.29
C LEU A 161 23.19 -30.16 3.09
N LEU A 162 22.96 -30.59 1.85
CA LEU A 162 22.41 -31.92 1.52
C LEU A 162 23.50 -33.01 1.55
N VAL A 163 24.74 -32.69 1.16
CA VAL A 163 25.87 -33.62 1.21
C VAL A 163 26.25 -34.00 2.64
N ARG A 164 26.03 -33.11 3.62
CA ARG A 164 26.32 -33.38 5.04
C ARG A 164 25.42 -34.43 5.70
N ASN A 165 24.27 -34.76 5.11
CA ASN A 165 23.35 -35.78 5.62
C ASN A 165 23.51 -37.14 4.93
N GLN A 166 24.56 -37.32 4.12
CA GLN A 166 24.88 -38.59 3.46
C GLN A 166 26.21 -39.21 3.95
N CYS A 167 26.70 -38.82 5.13
CA CYS A 167 27.83 -39.47 5.82
C CYS A 167 27.39 -40.08 7.15
#